data_AF-A0A845SQ64-F1
#
_entry.id   AF-A0A845SQ64-F1
#
_cell.length_a   1.000
_cell.length_b   1.000
_cell.length_c   1.000
_cell.angle_alpha   90.00
_cell.angle_beta   90.00
_cell.angle_gamma   90.00
#
_symmetry.space_group_name_H-M   'P 1'
#
loop_
_entity.id
_entity.type
_entity.pdbx_description
1 polymer ?
#
loop_
_entity_poly.entity_id
_entity_poly.type
_entity_poly.pdbx_seq_one_letter_code
_entity_poly.pdbx_strand_id
1 'polypeptide(L)'
;MSYSTWHNYGYGVCVDDIGEVIVEKLCFLVHMAPQLEGTVQSYFRESDILEPTADDFFTAIEDEDFGCYGLATLIRLVIQETEGIILTVCNDFNDQKYLIYEPSYPWNMDKNDMQLAKEKLDAIYRKYIGILTDREINIDYQSVENGG
;
A
#
# COMPACT_ATOMS: atom_id res chain seq x y z
N MET A 1 22.19 -24.13 -2.60
CA MET A 1 21.32 -23.02 -2.19
C MET A 1 20.87 -22.35 -3.47
N SER A 2 19.62 -22.55 -3.89
CA SER A 2 19.06 -21.74 -4.99
C SER A 2 18.67 -20.41 -4.38
N TYR A 3 19.26 -19.32 -4.84
CA TYR A 3 18.70 -18.00 -4.57
C TYR A 3 17.41 -17.89 -5.36
N SER A 4 16.29 -17.74 -4.67
CA SER A 4 15.02 -17.35 -5.29
C SER A 4 15.08 -15.85 -5.51
N THR A 5 15.53 -15.44 -6.70
CA THR A 5 15.31 -14.07 -7.17
C THR A 5 13.85 -13.94 -7.58
N TRP A 6 13.24 -12.82 -7.21
CA TRP A 6 11.90 -12.49 -7.65
C TRP A 6 11.94 -11.15 -8.37
N HIS A 7 11.10 -11.06 -9.39
CA HIS A 7 10.95 -9.88 -10.22
C HIS A 7 9.47 -9.55 -10.30
N ASN A 8 9.08 -8.43 -9.70
CA ASN A 8 7.71 -7.95 -9.73
C ASN A 8 7.61 -6.81 -10.74
N TYR A 9 6.62 -6.90 -11.62
CA TYR A 9 6.40 -5.97 -12.71
C TYR A 9 5.01 -5.36 -12.57
N GLY A 10 4.92 -4.04 -12.56
CA GLY A 10 3.61 -3.40 -12.41
C GLY A 10 3.63 -1.90 -12.55
N TYR A 11 2.43 -1.32 -12.54
CA TYR A 11 2.26 0.12 -12.58
C TYR A 11 2.05 0.68 -11.18
N GLY A 12 2.90 1.60 -10.73
CA GLY A 12 2.80 2.10 -9.37
C GLY A 12 3.86 3.09 -8.95
N VAL A 13 4.09 3.13 -7.64
CA VAL A 13 4.88 4.16 -6.96
C VAL A 13 5.88 3.59 -5.98
N CYS A 14 6.96 4.33 -5.75
CA CYS A 14 7.81 4.15 -4.58
C CYS A 14 7.12 4.81 -3.37
N VAL A 15 6.85 4.03 -2.34
CA VAL A 15 6.22 4.50 -1.10
C VAL A 15 7.23 5.25 -0.22
N ASP A 16 8.51 4.91 -0.30
CA ASP A 16 9.54 5.59 0.49
C ASP A 16 9.79 7.03 0.03
N ASP A 17 9.47 7.37 -1.23
CA ASP A 17 9.53 8.75 -1.74
C ASP A 17 8.53 9.69 -1.01
N ILE A 18 7.48 9.12 -0.40
CA ILE A 18 6.52 9.87 0.44
C ILE A 18 7.24 10.48 1.64
N GLY A 19 8.22 9.77 2.21
CA GLY A 19 8.96 10.14 3.42
C GLY A 19 8.15 9.95 4.71
N GLU A 20 8.53 10.69 5.75
CA GLU A 20 7.82 10.65 7.04
C GLU A 20 6.42 11.25 6.92
N VAL A 21 5.43 10.51 7.40
CA VAL A 21 4.01 10.88 7.36
C VAL A 21 3.55 11.29 8.76
N ILE A 22 2.77 12.36 8.83
CA ILE A 22 2.15 12.84 10.07
C ILE A 22 1.00 11.90 10.46
N VAL A 23 0.91 11.55 11.75
CA VAL A 23 -0.13 10.66 12.29
C VAL A 23 -1.55 11.12 11.92
N GLU A 24 -1.83 12.42 11.92
CA GLU A 24 -3.14 12.98 11.52
C GLU A 24 -3.53 12.58 10.09
N LYS A 25 -2.57 12.52 9.16
CA LYS A 25 -2.80 12.10 7.78
C LYS A 25 -3.05 10.60 7.68
N LEU A 26 -2.39 9.80 8.53
CA LEU A 26 -2.65 8.36 8.64
C LEU A 26 -4.06 8.09 9.17
N CYS A 27 -4.49 8.82 10.21
CA CYS A 27 -5.86 8.74 10.72
C CYS A 27 -6.87 9.07 9.61
N PHE A 28 -6.64 10.13 8.84
CA PHE A 28 -7.54 10.50 7.73
C PHE A 28 -7.62 9.39 6.67
N LEU A 29 -6.48 8.76 6.34
CA LEU A 29 -6.44 7.65 5.39
C LEU A 29 -7.21 6.43 5.90
N VAL A 30 -7.03 6.07 7.18
CA VAL A 30 -7.76 4.97 7.83
C VAL A 30 -9.26 5.23 7.88
N HIS A 31 -9.70 6.47 8.16
CA HIS A 31 -11.13 6.84 8.14
C HIS A 31 -11.83 6.66 6.79
N MET A 32 -11.07 6.57 5.68
CA MET A 32 -11.66 6.28 4.37
C MET A 32 -12.11 4.82 4.24
N ALA A 33 -11.60 3.93 5.09
CA ALA A 33 -11.77 2.48 5.04
C ALA A 33 -12.40 2.00 6.37
N PRO A 34 -13.74 1.96 6.49
CA PRO A 34 -14.43 1.68 7.75
C PRO A 34 -14.16 0.29 8.35
N GLN A 35 -13.86 -0.73 7.54
CA GLN A 35 -13.48 -2.06 8.04
C GLN A 35 -12.08 -2.01 8.64
N LEU A 36 -11.11 -1.42 7.93
CA LEU A 36 -9.76 -1.21 8.43
C LEU A 36 -9.76 -0.37 9.71
N GLU A 37 -10.54 0.72 9.74
CA GLU A 37 -10.70 1.58 10.91
C GLU A 37 -11.18 0.78 12.13
N GLY A 38 -12.16 -0.10 11.95
CA GLY A 38 -12.65 -0.97 13.01
C GLY A 38 -11.56 -1.87 13.60
N THR A 39 -10.74 -2.49 12.74
CA THR A 39 -9.62 -3.33 13.15
C THR A 39 -8.58 -2.53 13.92
N VAL A 40 -8.15 -1.38 13.38
CA VAL A 40 -7.16 -0.50 14.03
C VAL A 40 -7.66 0.01 15.39
N GLN A 41 -8.92 0.45 15.48
CA GLN A 41 -9.51 0.90 16.74
C GLN A 41 -9.65 -0.23 17.77
N SER A 42 -9.98 -1.44 17.32
CA SER A 42 -10.01 -2.60 18.22
C SER A 42 -8.64 -2.90 18.81
N TYR A 43 -7.58 -2.85 17.99
CA TYR A 43 -6.21 -3.02 18.42
C TYR A 43 -5.77 -1.94 19.43
N PHE A 44 -6.07 -0.66 19.16
CA PHE A 44 -5.75 0.43 20.09
C PHE A 44 -6.47 0.28 21.43
N ARG A 45 -7.72 -0.19 21.40
CA ARG A 45 -8.50 -0.45 22.62
C ARG A 45 -7.97 -1.62 23.43
N GLU A 46 -7.55 -2.70 22.77
CA GLU A 46 -6.99 -3.88 23.43
C GLU A 46 -5.60 -3.61 24.01
N SER A 47 -4.81 -2.78 23.33
CA SER A 47 -3.44 -2.43 23.72
C SER A 47 -3.34 -1.21 24.66
N ASP A 48 -4.48 -0.60 25.02
CA ASP A 48 -4.59 0.61 25.85
C ASP A 48 -3.77 1.80 25.32
N ILE A 49 -3.73 1.95 23.99
CA ILE A 49 -2.98 3.00 23.30
C ILE A 49 -3.83 4.28 23.28
N LEU A 50 -3.43 5.28 24.06
CA LEU A 50 -4.10 6.58 24.17
C LEU A 50 -3.61 7.61 23.16
N GLU A 51 -2.33 7.54 22.79
CA GLU A 51 -1.68 8.42 21.81
C GLU A 51 -1.03 7.55 20.73
N PRO A 52 -1.73 7.29 19.61
CA PRO A 52 -1.21 6.40 18.58
C PRO A 52 -0.06 7.07 17.82
N THR A 53 0.99 6.31 17.60
CA THR A 53 2.13 6.65 16.74
C THR A 53 2.00 5.97 15.39
N ALA A 54 2.79 6.40 14.39
CA ALA A 54 2.77 5.75 13.07
C ALA A 54 3.09 4.25 13.14
N ASP A 55 3.96 3.84 14.07
CA ASP A 55 4.34 2.44 14.27
C ASP A 55 3.16 1.61 14.79
N ASP A 56 2.36 2.17 15.72
CA ASP A 56 1.17 1.49 16.23
C ASP A 56 0.15 1.18 15.12
N PHE A 57 0.02 2.07 14.13
CA PHE A 57 -0.80 1.80 12.94
C PHE A 57 -0.24 0.65 12.11
N PHE A 58 1.09 0.56 11.98
CA PHE A 58 1.74 -0.50 11.21
C PHE A 58 1.64 -1.85 11.92
N THR A 59 1.79 -1.88 13.25
CA THR A 59 1.60 -3.10 14.04
C THR A 59 0.14 -3.57 14.03
N ALA A 60 -0.83 -2.64 14.07
CA ALA A 60 -2.25 -2.99 14.00
C ALA A 60 -2.65 -3.71 12.71
N ILE A 61 -1.88 -3.52 11.63
CA ILE A 61 -2.11 -4.09 10.30
C ILE A 61 -1.04 -5.12 9.92
N GLU A 62 -0.18 -5.53 10.84
CA GLU A 62 0.79 -6.58 10.58
C GLU A 62 0.04 -7.87 10.22
N ASP A 63 0.28 -8.33 8.99
CA ASP A 63 -0.28 -9.57 8.46
C ASP A 63 0.87 -10.52 8.15
N GLU A 64 0.80 -11.73 8.73
CA GLU A 64 1.78 -12.80 8.54
C GLU A 64 1.95 -13.18 7.05
N ASP A 65 0.91 -12.98 6.23
CA ASP A 65 0.93 -13.37 4.81
C ASP A 65 1.61 -12.34 3.90
N PHE A 66 1.71 -11.07 4.32
CA PHE A 66 2.15 -9.98 3.44
C PHE A 66 3.40 -9.26 3.89
N GLY A 67 3.98 -9.59 5.05
CA GLY A 67 5.21 -8.96 5.54
C GLY A 67 5.03 -7.51 6.01
N CYS A 68 5.94 -7.06 6.87
CA CYS A 68 5.86 -5.76 7.54
C CYS A 68 6.33 -4.61 6.64
N TYR A 69 5.58 -4.28 5.59
CA TYR A 69 5.91 -3.16 4.69
C TYR A 69 5.38 -1.80 5.17
N GLY A 70 4.79 -1.74 6.38
CA GLY A 70 4.38 -0.50 7.05
C GLY A 70 3.39 0.33 6.22
N LEU A 71 3.79 1.55 5.85
CA LEU A 71 2.95 2.49 5.09
C LEU A 71 2.42 1.91 3.76
N ALA A 72 3.23 1.10 3.07
CA ALA A 72 2.82 0.50 1.81
C ALA A 72 1.63 -0.46 1.99
N THR A 73 1.67 -1.26 3.06
CA THR A 73 0.57 -2.15 3.45
C THR A 73 -0.68 -1.36 3.82
N LEU A 74 -0.53 -0.27 4.56
CA LEU A 74 -1.67 0.57 4.95
C LEU A 74 -2.39 1.15 3.72
N ILE A 75 -1.64 1.74 2.79
CA ILE A 75 -2.21 2.32 1.56
C ILE A 75 -2.88 1.23 0.72
N ARG A 76 -2.25 0.05 0.59
CA ARG A 76 -2.83 -1.10 -0.10
C ARG A 76 -4.20 -1.48 0.49
N LEU A 77 -4.28 -1.65 1.81
CA LEU A 77 -5.51 -2.07 2.48
C LEU A 77 -6.64 -1.04 2.28
N VAL A 78 -6.32 0.25 2.40
CA VAL A 78 -7.31 1.31 2.16
C VAL A 78 -7.79 1.31 0.71
N ILE A 79 -6.89 1.20 -0.27
CA ILE A 79 -7.28 1.16 -1.69
C ILE A 79 -8.10 -0.09 -2.00
N GLN A 80 -7.72 -1.23 -1.43
CA GLN A 80 -8.44 -2.49 -1.61
C GLN A 80 -9.86 -2.40 -1.07
N GLU A 81 -10.07 -1.81 0.11
CA GLU A 81 -11.40 -1.66 0.68
C GLU A 81 -12.25 -0.62 -0.07
N THR A 82 -11.66 0.51 -0.45
CA THR A 82 -12.39 1.65 -1.03
C THR A 82 -12.66 1.52 -2.53
N GLU A 83 -11.66 1.07 -3.29
CA GLU A 83 -11.73 0.99 -4.76
C GLU A 83 -11.92 -0.46 -5.25
N GLY A 84 -11.73 -1.46 -4.37
CA GLY A 84 -11.89 -2.88 -4.71
C GLY A 84 -10.76 -3.42 -5.60
N ILE A 85 -9.58 -2.79 -5.56
CA ILE A 85 -8.42 -3.14 -6.39
C ILE A 85 -7.35 -3.75 -5.51
N ILE A 86 -6.80 -4.88 -5.94
CA ILE A 86 -5.71 -5.55 -5.23
C ILE A 86 -4.40 -5.03 -5.78
N LEU A 87 -3.64 -4.35 -4.92
CA LEU A 87 -2.27 -3.93 -5.22
C LEU A 87 -1.28 -4.90 -4.59
N THR A 88 -0.09 -5.01 -5.18
CA THR A 88 1.04 -5.78 -4.68
C THR A 88 2.02 -4.84 -4.01
N VAL A 89 2.43 -5.17 -2.78
CA VAL A 89 3.51 -4.48 -2.08
C VAL A 89 4.78 -5.30 -2.26
N CYS A 90 5.88 -4.64 -2.63
CA CYS A 90 7.17 -5.27 -2.79
C CYS A 90 8.30 -4.31 -2.41
N ASN A 91 9.50 -4.84 -2.14
CA ASN A 91 10.71 -4.06 -1.93
C ASN A 91 11.79 -4.37 -2.97
N ASP A 92 12.61 -3.39 -3.33
CA ASP A 92 13.77 -3.63 -4.19
C ASP A 92 14.98 -4.15 -3.39
N PHE A 93 16.10 -4.36 -4.08
CA PHE A 93 17.38 -4.72 -3.47
C PHE A 93 17.89 -3.71 -2.41
N ASN A 94 17.52 -2.43 -2.53
CA ASN A 94 17.89 -1.39 -1.58
C ASN A 94 16.91 -1.26 -0.41
N ASP A 95 15.99 -2.23 -0.28
CA ASP A 95 14.88 -2.23 0.68
C ASP A 95 13.90 -1.05 0.49
N GLN A 96 13.89 -0.46 -0.71
CA GLN A 96 12.91 0.57 -1.07
C GLN A 96 11.56 -0.08 -1.31
N LYS A 97 10.52 0.43 -0.66
CA LYS A 97 9.17 -0.12 -0.71
C LYS A 97 8.40 0.46 -1.88
N TYR A 98 7.77 -0.42 -2.65
CA TYR A 98 6.94 -0.11 -3.80
C TYR A 98 5.53 -0.64 -3.59
N LEU A 99 4.57 0.08 -4.15
CA LEU A 99 3.19 -0.31 -4.25
C LEU A 99 2.82 -0.30 -5.73
N ILE A 100 2.55 -1.48 -6.29
CA ILE A 100 2.36 -1.67 -7.73
C ILE A 100 1.07 -2.43 -8.02
N TYR A 101 0.48 -2.12 -9.17
CA TYR A 101 -0.59 -2.92 -9.77
C TYR A 101 0.02 -3.87 -10.79
N GLU A 102 -0.03 -5.17 -10.51
CA GLU A 102 0.52 -6.20 -11.39
C GLU A 102 -0.51 -6.62 -12.46
N PRO A 103 -0.09 -6.77 -13.73
CA PRO A 103 -1.00 -7.22 -14.77
C PRO A 103 -1.41 -8.67 -14.52
N SER A 104 -2.71 -8.89 -14.35
CA SER A 104 -3.28 -10.24 -14.23
C SER A 104 -3.84 -10.75 -15.55
N TYR A 105 -3.94 -12.07 -15.69
CA TYR A 105 -4.62 -12.66 -16.84
C TYR A 105 -6.13 -12.43 -16.76
N PRO A 106 -6.84 -12.28 -17.90
CA PRO A 106 -8.28 -12.00 -17.91
C PRO A 106 -9.15 -13.03 -17.18
N TRP A 107 -8.72 -14.29 -17.04
CA TRP A 107 -9.45 -15.33 -16.31
C TRP A 107 -9.23 -15.30 -14.79
N ASN A 108 -8.32 -14.45 -14.31
CA ASN A 108 -8.03 -14.23 -12.90
C ASN A 108 -8.35 -12.79 -12.45
N MET A 109 -8.84 -11.94 -13.37
CA MET A 109 -9.22 -10.56 -13.10
C MET A 109 -10.63 -10.49 -12.53
N ASP A 110 -10.82 -9.66 -11.51
CA ASP A 110 -12.14 -9.26 -11.06
C ASP A 110 -12.81 -8.32 -12.08
N LYS A 111 -14.13 -8.14 -12.00
CA LYS A 111 -14.89 -7.27 -12.92
C LYS A 111 -14.43 -5.81 -12.82
N ASN A 112 -13.98 -5.38 -11.64
CA ASN A 112 -13.43 -4.03 -11.44
C ASN A 112 -12.07 -3.85 -12.13
N ASP A 113 -11.24 -4.90 -12.14
CA ASP A 113 -9.93 -4.91 -12.80
C ASP A 113 -10.05 -4.90 -14.33
N MET A 114 -11.06 -5.56 -14.90
CA MET A 114 -11.29 -5.55 -16.35
C MET A 114 -11.62 -4.16 -16.92
N GLN A 115 -12.10 -3.23 -16.11
CA GLN A 115 -12.43 -1.85 -16.51
C GLN A 115 -11.36 -0.84 -16.09
N LEU A 116 -10.25 -1.33 -15.53
CA LEU A 116 -9.21 -0.49 -14.98
C LEU A 116 -8.37 0.09 -16.13
N ALA A 117 -8.39 1.42 -16.24
CA ALA A 117 -7.55 2.17 -17.17
C ALA A 117 -6.37 2.79 -16.42
N LYS A 118 -5.25 3.02 -17.13
CA LYS A 118 -4.06 3.66 -16.56
C LYS A 118 -4.40 4.98 -15.88
N GLU A 119 -5.26 5.78 -16.51
CA GLU A 119 -5.69 7.09 -16.01
C GLU A 119 -6.47 6.98 -14.70
N LYS A 120 -7.23 5.89 -14.52
CA LYS A 120 -7.95 5.61 -13.28
C LYS A 120 -6.98 5.21 -12.16
N LEU A 121 -5.98 4.38 -12.46
CA LEU A 121 -4.91 4.05 -11.51
C LEU A 121 -4.13 5.30 -11.10
N ASP A 122 -3.77 6.18 -12.05
CA ASP A 122 -3.11 7.45 -11.74
C ASP A 122 -3.94 8.33 -10.81
N ALA A 123 -5.24 8.44 -11.06
CA ALA A 123 -6.14 9.21 -10.21
C ALA A 123 -6.23 8.62 -8.79
N ILE A 124 -6.27 7.30 -8.67
CA ILE A 124 -6.28 6.58 -7.38
C ILE A 124 -4.98 6.86 -6.62
N TYR A 125 -3.82 6.60 -7.23
CA TYR A 125 -2.53 6.83 -6.58
C TYR A 125 -2.40 8.30 -6.15
N ARG A 126 -2.71 9.27 -7.02
CA ARG A 126 -2.65 10.70 -6.67
C ARG A 126 -3.59 11.09 -5.53
N LYS A 127 -4.79 10.51 -5.48
CA LYS A 127 -5.78 10.77 -4.42
C LYS A 127 -5.25 10.33 -3.07
N TYR A 128 -4.77 9.10 -2.95
CA TYR A 128 -4.33 8.55 -1.65
C TYR A 128 -2.95 9.07 -1.24
N ILE A 129 -2.00 9.17 -2.17
CA ILE A 129 -0.67 9.72 -1.89
C ILE A 129 -0.75 11.20 -1.56
N GLY A 130 -1.61 11.97 -2.26
CA GLY A 130 -1.79 13.40 -2.02
C GLY A 130 -2.33 13.74 -0.63
N ILE A 131 -3.03 12.80 0.03
CA ILE A 131 -3.41 12.94 1.43
C ILE A 131 -2.16 12.92 2.33
N LEU A 132 -1.22 12.01 2.03
CA LEU A 132 -0.04 11.75 2.85
C LEU A 132 1.07 12.79 2.63
N THR A 133 1.32 13.18 1.39
CA THR A 133 2.40 14.11 1.04
C THR A 133 2.00 15.07 -0.07
N ASP A 134 2.51 16.30 0.01
CA ASP A 134 2.35 17.31 -1.03
C ASP A 134 3.44 17.21 -2.11
N ARG A 135 4.33 16.21 -2.00
CA ARG A 135 5.40 15.96 -2.97
C ARG A 135 4.85 15.34 -4.25
N GLU A 136 5.38 15.78 -5.39
CA GLU A 136 5.12 15.10 -6.65
C GLU A 136 5.85 13.76 -6.66
N ILE A 137 5.09 12.67 -6.64
CA ILE A 137 5.61 11.30 -6.75
C ILE A 137 5.51 10.85 -8.19
N ASN A 138 6.58 10.23 -8.68
CA ASN A 138 6.59 9.63 -10.00
C ASN A 138 5.76 8.34 -9.99
N ILE A 139 4.69 8.31 -10.80
CA ILE A 139 3.86 7.13 -11.02
C ILE A 139 4.22 6.61 -12.40
N ASP A 140 4.88 5.47 -12.46
CA ASP A 140 5.27 4.86 -13.72
C ASP A 140 5.33 3.33 -13.61
N TYR A 141 5.66 2.67 -14.71
CA TYR A 141 5.95 1.25 -14.73
C TYR A 141 7.21 0.97 -13.92
N GLN A 142 7.08 0.10 -12.92
CA GLN A 142 8.13 -0.35 -12.03
C GLN A 142 8.53 -1.79 -12.36
N SER A 143 9.83 -2.02 -12.34
CA SER A 143 10.49 -3.31 -12.57
C SER A 143 11.32 -3.58 -11.31
N VAL A 144 10.70 -4.23 -10.32
CA VAL A 144 11.27 -4.36 -8.98
C VAL A 144 11.92 -5.74 -8.85
N GLU A 145 13.24 -5.75 -8.69
CA GLU A 145 14.05 -6.96 -8.50
C GLU A 145 14.61 -7.02 -7.08
N ASN A 146 14.46 -8.18 -6.45
CA ASN A 146 15.20 -8.52 -5.25
C ASN A 146 16.36 -9.46 -5.61
N GLY A 147 17.47 -8.86 -6.06
CA GLY A 147 18.77 -9.50 -6.21
C GLY A 147 19.27 -9.74 -7.65
N GLY A 148 20.57 -9.44 -7.86
CA GLY A 148 21.30 -9.61 -9.12
C GLY A 148 22.11 -10.91 -9.27
#